data_AF-A0ABD7SQQ3-F1
#
_entry.id   AF-A0ABD7SQQ3-F1
#
_cell.length_a   1.000
_cell.length_b   1.000
_cell.length_c   1.000
_cell.angle_alpha   90.00
_cell.angle_beta   90.00
_cell.angle_gamma   90.00
#
_symmetry.space_group_name_H-M   'P 1'
#
loop_
_entity.id
_entity.type
_entity.pdbx_description
1 polymer ?
#
loop_
_entity_poly.entity_id
_entity_poly.type
_entity_poly.pdbx_seq_one_letter_code
_entity_poly.pdbx_strand_id
1 'polypeptide(L)'
;MKIKKLQFQVIPGSKSFIADTPFCRYQIYSVLHDSWCAEINFGNHTVCLTNETGITVDQAIATCQMDFESRVLKCFEIKMEDDE
;
A
#
# COMPACT_ATOMS: atom_id res chain seq x y z
N MET A 1 4.22 17.62 -9.76
CA MET A 1 3.40 16.51 -10.31
C MET A 1 2.40 16.06 -9.26
N LYS A 2 1.18 15.62 -9.61
CA LYS A 2 0.21 15.06 -8.63
C LYS A 2 0.16 13.54 -8.77
N ILE A 3 0.52 12.80 -7.72
CA ILE A 3 0.41 11.34 -7.67
C ILE A 3 -1.06 10.98 -7.38
N LYS A 4 -1.60 10.00 -8.10
CA LYS A 4 -3.00 9.56 -7.92
C LYS A 4 -3.15 8.78 -6.62
N LYS A 5 -4.31 8.88 -5.97
CA LYS A 5 -4.63 8.09 -4.77
C LYS A 5 -4.89 6.62 -5.14
N LEU A 6 -4.42 5.70 -4.29
CA LEU A 6 -4.79 4.29 -4.35
C LEU A 6 -6.31 4.12 -4.26
N GLN A 7 -6.86 3.22 -5.08
CA GLN A 7 -8.28 2.90 -5.10
C GLN A 7 -8.50 1.55 -4.43
N PHE A 8 -8.96 1.59 -3.18
CA PHE A 8 -9.23 0.38 -2.41
C PHE A 8 -10.61 -0.19 -2.74
N GLN A 9 -10.64 -1.48 -3.02
CA GLN A 9 -11.85 -2.28 -3.22
C GLN A 9 -12.03 -3.22 -2.03
N VAL A 10 -13.27 -3.37 -1.57
CA VAL A 10 -13.62 -4.31 -0.51
C VAL A 10 -13.58 -5.73 -1.06
N ILE A 11 -12.96 -6.67 -0.35
CA ILE A 11 -13.06 -8.08 -0.69
C ILE A 11 -14.36 -8.65 -0.09
N PRO A 12 -15.29 -9.18 -0.91
CA PRO A 12 -16.53 -9.74 -0.39
C PRO A 12 -16.29 -10.92 0.56
N GLY A 13 -16.96 -10.91 1.71
CA GLY A 13 -16.88 -12.00 2.69
C GLY A 13 -15.64 -11.95 3.60
N SER A 14 -14.80 -10.92 3.50
CA SER A 14 -13.67 -10.70 4.40
C SER A 14 -13.62 -9.28 4.95
N LYS A 15 -12.90 -9.10 6.07
CA LYS A 15 -12.53 -7.78 6.60
C LYS A 15 -11.20 -7.34 5.98
N SER A 16 -11.21 -7.13 4.66
CA SER A 16 -10.02 -6.71 3.94
C SER A 16 -10.33 -5.84 2.72
N PHE A 17 -9.36 -5.01 2.36
CA PHE A 17 -9.37 -4.12 1.21
C PHE A 17 -8.14 -4.36 0.35
N ILE A 18 -8.27 -4.21 -0.96
CA ILE A 18 -7.15 -4.31 -1.89
C ILE A 18 -7.10 -3.11 -2.82
N ALA A 19 -5.89 -2.64 -3.12
CA ALA A 19 -5.65 -1.69 -4.19
C ALA A 19 -4.59 -2.26 -5.12
N ASP A 20 -5.00 -2.58 -6.36
CA ASP A 20 -4.12 -3.08 -7.39
C ASP A 20 -3.47 -1.91 -8.14
N THR A 21 -2.16 -2.00 -8.32
CA THR A 21 -1.39 -1.16 -9.24
C THR A 21 -0.79 -2.04 -10.33
N PRO A 22 -0.26 -1.47 -11.43
CA PRO A 22 0.44 -2.26 -12.45
C PRO A 22 1.64 -3.08 -11.94
N PHE A 23 2.21 -2.72 -10.78
CA PHE A 23 3.47 -3.30 -10.29
C PHE A 23 3.32 -4.11 -9.00
N CYS A 24 2.32 -3.80 -8.19
CA CYS A 24 2.12 -4.41 -6.88
C CYS A 24 0.65 -4.33 -6.46
N ARG A 25 0.29 -5.17 -5.50
CA ARG A 25 -0.99 -5.14 -4.81
C ARG A 25 -0.80 -4.68 -3.38
N TYR A 26 -1.49 -3.63 -2.98
CA TYR A 26 -1.65 -3.28 -1.58
C TYR A 26 -2.83 -4.05 -1.00
N GLN A 27 -2.66 -4.62 0.18
CA GLN A 27 -3.72 -5.32 0.90
C GLN A 27 -3.77 -4.82 2.34
N ILE A 28 -4.99 -4.54 2.81
CA ILE A 28 -5.26 -4.14 4.18
C ILE A 28 -6.22 -5.17 4.77
N TYR A 29 -5.91 -5.74 5.92
CA TYR A 29 -6.75 -6.78 6.55
C TYR A 29 -6.78 -6.65 8.06
N SER A 30 -7.91 -7.03 8.66
CA SER A 30 -8.08 -7.02 10.12
C SER A 30 -7.39 -8.24 10.76
N VAL A 31 -6.57 -8.01 11.79
CA VAL A 31 -5.79 -9.06 12.48
C VAL A 31 -6.41 -9.44 13.83
N LEU A 32 -6.78 -8.43 14.62
CA LEU A 32 -7.40 -8.54 15.96
C LEU A 32 -8.49 -7.46 16.08
N HIS A 33 -9.36 -7.53 17.09
CA HIS A 33 -10.43 -6.55 17.33
C HIS A 33 -9.92 -5.11 17.11
N ASP A 34 -10.44 -4.47 16.06
CA ASP A 34 -10.13 -3.10 15.61
C ASP A 34 -8.67 -2.77 15.27
N SER A 35 -7.81 -3.80 15.11
CA SER A 35 -6.44 -3.66 14.62
C SER A 35 -6.33 -4.12 13.18
N TRP A 36 -5.74 -3.27 12.34
CA TRP A 36 -5.56 -3.49 10.91
C TRP A 36 -4.07 -3.63 10.57
N CYS A 37 -3.79 -4.45 9.57
CA CYS A 37 -2.47 -4.61 8.99
C CYS A 37 -2.51 -4.19 7.53
N ALA A 38 -1.46 -3.53 7.06
CA ALA A 38 -1.21 -3.23 5.66
C ALA A 38 0.03 -3.98 5.17
N GLU A 39 -0.07 -4.55 3.98
CA GLU A 39 1.02 -5.21 3.28
C GLU A 39 1.03 -4.85 1.80
N ILE A 40 2.17 -5.08 1.17
CA ILE A 40 2.38 -4.94 -0.27
C ILE A 40 2.89 -6.26 -0.85
N ASN A 41 2.23 -6.71 -1.90
CA ASN A 41 2.52 -7.95 -2.61
C ASN A 41 3.12 -7.64 -4.00
N PHE A 42 4.35 -8.12 -4.22
CA PHE A 42 5.11 -8.05 -5.47
C PHE A 42 5.24 -9.45 -6.07
N GLY A 43 4.18 -9.93 -6.72
CA GLY A 43 4.13 -11.32 -7.21
C GLY A 43 4.26 -12.32 -6.05
N ASN A 44 5.42 -12.96 -5.92
CA ASN A 44 5.70 -13.96 -4.88
C ASN A 44 6.34 -13.38 -3.60
N HIS A 45 6.57 -12.06 -3.54
CA HIS A 45 7.16 -11.41 -2.37
C HIS A 45 6.14 -10.53 -1.66
N THR A 46 6.05 -10.66 -0.33
CA THR A 46 5.19 -9.84 0.52
C THR A 46 6.03 -9.02 1.49
N VAL A 47 5.72 -7.73 1.62
CA VAL A 47 6.33 -6.85 2.61
C VAL A 47 5.23 -6.30 3.51
N CYS A 48 5.40 -6.48 4.82
CA CYS A 48 4.51 -5.90 5.82
C CYS A 48 4.84 -4.40 5.98
N LEU A 49 3.84 -3.53 5.85
CA LEU A 49 3.98 -2.08 5.98
C LEU A 49 3.67 -1.58 7.40
N THR A 50 2.88 -2.33 8.16
CA THR A 50 2.52 -2.00 9.55
C THR A 50 2.78 -3.19 10.46
N ASN A 51 3.70 -3.03 11.41
CA ASN A 51 4.09 -4.07 12.37
C ASN A 51 3.54 -3.85 13.80
N GLU A 52 2.77 -2.78 14.01
CA GLU A 52 2.25 -2.38 15.32
C GLU A 52 0.78 -2.83 15.52
N THR A 53 0.41 -3.08 16.77
CA THR A 53 -0.97 -3.36 17.17
C THR A 53 -1.75 -2.06 17.41
N GLY A 54 -3.06 -2.06 17.16
CA GLY A 54 -3.92 -0.90 17.40
C GLY A 54 -3.95 0.10 16.24
N ILE A 55 -3.41 -0.28 15.08
CA ILE A 55 -3.48 0.50 13.85
C ILE A 55 -4.93 0.51 13.34
N THR A 56 -5.48 1.70 13.14
CA THR A 56 -6.82 1.86 12.56
C THR A 56 -6.80 1.62 11.06
N VAL A 57 -7.96 1.36 10.47
CA VAL A 57 -8.08 1.19 9.00
C VAL A 57 -7.58 2.43 8.25
N ASP A 58 -7.89 3.62 8.74
CA ASP A 58 -7.48 4.88 8.10
C ASP A 58 -5.96 5.07 8.16
N GLN A 59 -5.32 4.69 9.27
CA GLN A 59 -3.86 4.69 9.38
C GLN A 59 -3.24 3.67 8.42
N ALA A 60 -3.81 2.47 8.30
CA ALA A 60 -3.34 1.47 7.34
C ALA A 60 -3.46 1.98 5.88
N ILE A 61 -4.56 2.65 5.53
CA ILE A 61 -4.75 3.29 4.21
C ILE A 61 -3.71 4.38 3.99
N ALA A 62 -3.46 5.24 4.97
CA ALA A 62 -2.45 6.29 4.89
C ALA A 62 -1.05 5.71 4.68
N THR A 63 -0.69 4.63 5.39
CA THR A 63 0.59 3.93 5.22
C THR A 63 0.77 3.41 3.80
N CYS A 64 -0.25 2.74 3.24
CA CYS A 64 -0.22 2.30 1.83
C CYS A 64 -0.03 3.47 0.86
N GLN A 65 -0.73 4.58 1.09
CA GLN A 65 -0.64 5.77 0.24
C GLN A 65 0.77 6.40 0.30
N MET A 66 1.37 6.50 1.49
CA MET A 66 2.72 7.03 1.66
C MET A 66 3.79 6.13 0.99
N ASP A 67 3.69 4.80 1.15
CA ASP A 67 4.59 3.86 0.47
C ASP A 67 4.47 3.99 -1.05
N PHE A 68 3.24 4.05 -1.58
CA PHE A 68 3.00 4.23 -3.01
C PHE A 68 3.61 5.53 -3.55
N GLU A 69 3.36 6.66 -2.88
CA GLU A 69 3.91 7.96 -3.27
C GLU A 69 5.44 7.95 -3.25
N SER A 70 6.05 7.40 -2.19
CA SER A 70 7.51 7.29 -2.09
C SER A 70 8.10 6.48 -3.25
N ARG A 71 7.50 5.35 -3.61
CA ARG A 71 7.96 4.51 -4.73
C ARG A 71 7.82 5.22 -6.06
N VAL A 72 6.68 5.87 -6.30
CA VAL A 72 6.44 6.62 -7.53
C VAL A 72 7.46 7.74 -7.68
N LEU A 73 7.73 8.51 -6.61
CA LEU A 73 8.75 9.56 -6.61
C LEU A 73 10.14 9.02 -6.93
N LYS A 74 10.56 7.92 -6.30
CA LYS A 74 11.85 7.27 -6.60
C LYS A 74 11.97 6.86 -8.06
N CYS A 75 10.88 6.36 -8.67
CA CYS A 75 10.88 6.05 -10.10
C CYS A 75 11.03 7.27 -11.00
N PHE A 76 10.62 8.46 -10.56
CA PHE A 76 10.86 9.71 -11.29
C PHE A 76 12.28 10.23 -11.09
N GLU A 77 12.84 10.09 -9.89
CA GLU A 77 14.22 10.47 -9.61
C GLU A 77 15.20 9.64 -10.46
N ILE A 78 15.03 8.31 -10.50
CA ILE A 78 15.87 7.42 -11.32
C ILE A 78 15.82 7.81 -12.80
N LYS A 79 14.64 8.17 -13.32
CA LYS A 79 14.50 8.57 -14.73
C LYS A 79 15.18 9.89 -15.07
N MET A 80 15.47 10.75 -14.09
CA MET A 80 16.19 12.01 -14.34
C MET A 80 17.71 11.83 -14.28
N GLU A 81 18.21 10.76 -13.67
CA GLU A 81 19.65 10.44 -13.69
C GLU A 81 20.07 9.73 -14.99
N ASP A 82 19.16 9.05 -15.69
CA ASP A 82 19.44 8.36 -16.95
C ASP A 82 19.45 9.28 -18.19
N ASP A 83 19.12 10.57 -18.03
CA ASP A 83 19.05 11.57 -19.11
C ASP A 83 20.33 12.47 -19.20
N GLU A 84 21.39 12.19 -18.42
CA GLU A 84 22.73 12.83 -18.51
C GLU A 84 23.76 11.94 -19.24
#